data_AF-A0A5N7AKM8-F1
#
_entry.id   AF-A0A5N7AKM8-F1
#
_cell.length_a   1.000
_cell.length_b   1.000
_cell.length_c   1.000
_cell.angle_alpha   90.00
_cell.angle_beta   90.00
_cell.angle_gamma   90.00
#
_symmetry.space_group_name_H-M   'P 1'
#
loop_
_entity.id
_entity.type
_entity.pdbx_description
1 polymer ?
#
loop_
_entity_poly.entity_id
_entity_poly.type
_entity_poly.pdbx_seq_one_letter_code
_entity_poly.pdbx_strand_id
1 'polypeptide(L)' 'MKRDGNLCLYTKHGKVIWQTDTAYPIGDHSVCCFVQDDGNVVLYRGEKTIWSSRTPIDPDHICSSSCRP' A
#
# COMPACT_ATOMS: atom_id res chain seq x y z
N MET A 1 2.14 0.24 -9.73
CA MET A 1 0.90 -0.51 -10.07
C MET A 1 1.01 -1.00 -11.49
N LYS A 2 0.64 -2.25 -11.77
CA LYS A 2 0.65 -2.78 -13.14
C LYS A 2 -0.54 -2.21 -13.92
N ARG A 3 -0.42 -2.17 -15.25
CA ARG A 3 -1.43 -1.60 -16.16
C ARG A 3 -2.78 -2.32 -16.10
N ASP A 4 -2.77 -3.55 -15.59
CA ASP A 4 -3.93 -4.41 -15.36
C ASP A 4 -4.69 -4.10 -14.05
N GLY A 5 -4.15 -3.23 -13.19
CA GLY A 5 -4.75 -2.88 -11.91
C GLY A 5 -4.17 -3.64 -10.70
N ASN A 6 -3.20 -4.53 -10.89
CA ASN A 6 -2.60 -5.27 -9.78
C ASN A 6 -1.53 -4.44 -9.04
N LEU A 7 -1.57 -4.47 -7.71
CA LEU A 7 -0.44 -4.07 -6.88
C LEU A 7 0.35 -5.32 -6.51
N CYS A 8 1.57 -5.41 -7.03
CA CYS A 8 2.47 -6.52 -6.76
C CYS A 8 3.68 -6.01 -5.97
N LEU A 9 4.06 -6.76 -4.94
CA LEU A 9 5.33 -6.61 -4.26
C LEU A 9 6.36 -7.50 -4.96
N TYR A 10 7.49 -6.92 -5.35
CA TYR A 10 8.57 -7.64 -6.02
C TYR A 10 9.82 -7.70 -5.12
N THR A 11 10.59 -8.77 -5.26
CA THR A 11 11.99 -8.77 -4.83
C THR A 11 12.81 -7.82 -5.70
N LYS A 12 14.02 -7.46 -5.27
CA LYS A 12 14.98 -6.71 -6.10
C LYS A 12 15.30 -7.39 -7.44
N HIS A 13 15.06 -8.69 -7.55
CA HIS A 13 15.28 -9.50 -8.75
C HIS A 13 14.02 -9.66 -9.62
N GLY A 14 12.94 -8.91 -9.31
CA GLY A 14 11.71 -8.94 -10.08
C GLY A 14 10.80 -10.15 -9.82
N LYS A 15 11.07 -10.95 -8.77
CA LYS A 15 10.17 -12.05 -8.36
C LYS A 15 8.99 -11.49 -7.57
N VAL A 16 7.75 -11.83 -7.96
CA VAL A 16 6.56 -11.49 -7.17
C VAL A 16 6.60 -12.22 -5.83
N ILE A 17 6.51 -11.47 -4.73
CA ILE A 17 6.40 -11.98 -3.36
C ILE A 17 4.92 -12.06 -2.97
N TRP A 18 4.13 -11.08 -3.39
CA TRP A 18 2.72 -10.95 -3.07
C TRP A 18 2.00 -10.06 -4.10
N GLN A 19 0.70 -10.24 -4.30
CA GLN A 19 -0.12 -9.39 -5.15
C GLN A 19 -1.56 -9.25 -4.63
N THR A 20 -2.26 -8.21 -5.09
CA THR A 20 -3.63 -7.89 -4.64
C THR A 20 -4.73 -8.68 -5.34
N ASP A 21 -4.43 -9.38 -6.44
CA ASP A 21 -5.40 -10.09 -7.29
C ASP A 21 -6.52 -9.19 -7.81
N THR A 22 -6.18 -7.93 -8.10
CA THR A 22 -7.12 -6.91 -8.61
C THR A 22 -7.04 -6.71 -10.12
N ALA A 23 -6.29 -7.58 -10.81
CA ALA A 23 -6.06 -7.46 -12.24
C ALA A 23 -7.30 -7.83 -13.09
N TYR A 24 -7.66 -6.99 -14.05
CA TYR A 24 -8.64 -7.35 -15.11
C TYR A 24 -8.19 -8.62 -15.87
N PRO A 25 -9.10 -9.52 -16.31
CA PRO A 25 -10.58 -9.49 -16.25
C PRO A 25 -11.20 -10.23 -15.06
N ILE A 26 -10.40 -10.93 -14.26
CA ILE A 26 -10.89 -11.90 -13.26
C ILE A 26 -10.78 -11.34 -11.83
N GLY A 27 -9.92 -10.34 -11.64
CA GLY A 27 -9.63 -9.76 -10.35
C GLY A 27 -10.76 -8.94 -9.77
N ASP A 28 -10.70 -8.71 -8.46
CA ASP A 28 -11.69 -7.93 -7.75
C ASP A 28 -11.47 -6.43 -7.97
N HIS A 29 -12.14 -5.87 -8.97
CA HIS A 29 -12.04 -4.45 -9.31
C HIS A 29 -12.66 -3.52 -8.25
N SER A 30 -13.35 -4.07 -7.23
CA SER A 30 -13.83 -3.27 -6.10
C SER A 30 -12.72 -2.94 -5.11
N VAL A 31 -11.51 -3.49 -5.31
CA VAL A 31 -10.36 -3.23 -4.47
C VAL A 31 -9.48 -2.14 -5.08
N CYS A 32 -9.19 -1.11 -4.28
CA CYS A 32 -8.36 0.02 -4.65
C CYS A 32 -7.18 0.18 -3.67
N CYS A 33 -6.02 0.57 -4.20
CA CYS A 33 -4.84 0.89 -3.42
C CYS A 33 -4.72 2.40 -3.26
N PHE A 34 -4.54 2.85 -2.01
CA PHE A 34 -4.31 4.24 -1.65
C PHE A 34 -2.98 4.39 -0.92
N VAL A 35 -2.21 5.39 -1.31
CA VAL A 35 -1.12 5.92 -0.51
C VAL A 35 -1.70 7.12 0.22
N GLN A 36 -1.75 7.04 1.54
CA GLN A 36 -2.32 8.08 2.40
C GLN A 36 -1.26 9.13 2.74
N ASP A 37 -1.69 10.31 3.19
CA ASP A 37 -0.80 11.44 3.51
C ASP A 37 0.16 11.14 4.67
N ASP A 38 -0.20 10.18 5.52
CA ASP A 38 0.64 9.66 6.59
C ASP A 38 1.70 8.65 6.09
N GLY A 39 1.83 8.41 4.79
CA GLY A 39 2.79 7.45 4.24
C GLY A 39 2.38 5.98 4.41
N ASN A 40 1.17 5.72 4.91
CA ASN A 40 0.61 4.38 4.95
C ASN A 40 0.09 3.96 3.57
N VAL A 41 0.29 2.69 3.22
CA VAL A 41 -0.28 2.09 2.00
C VAL A 41 -1.42 1.19 2.42
N VAL A 42 -2.62 1.46 1.91
CA VAL A 42 -3.84 0.77 2.32
C VAL A 42 -4.59 0.23 1.12
N LEU A 43 -5.13 -0.98 1.30
CA LEU A 43 -6.04 -1.62 0.35
C LEU A 43 -7.45 -1.58 0.90
N TYR A 44 -8.33 -0.99 0.12
CA TYR A 44 -9.74 -0.87 0.41
C TYR A 44 -10.55 -1.74 -0.53
N ARG A 45 -11.59 -2.39 -0.02
CA ARG A 45 -12.70 -2.95 -0.80
C ARG A 45 -13.94 -2.12 -0.49
N GLY A 46 -14.32 -1.21 -1.38
CA GLY A 46 -15.30 -0.16 -1.05
C GLY A 46 -14.81 0.68 0.13
N GLU A 47 -15.59 0.78 1.21
CA GLU A 47 -15.20 1.50 2.44
C GLU A 47 -14.40 0.63 3.44
N LYS A 48 -14.27 -0.68 3.17
CA LYS A 48 -13.62 -1.61 4.10
C LYS A 48 -12.12 -1.71 3.84
N THR A 49 -11.32 -1.39 4.85
CA THR A 49 -9.88 -1.73 4.84
C THR A 49 -9.70 -3.24 4.92
N ILE A 50 -9.04 -3.83 3.92
CA ILE A 50 -8.73 -5.27 3.89
C ILE A 50 -7.26 -5.57 4.21
N TRP A 51 -6.37 -4.59 4.02
CA TRP A 51 -4.96 -4.68 4.38
C TRP A 51 -4.31 -3.29 4.48
N SER A 52 -3.25 -3.16 5.26
CA SER A 52 -2.42 -1.95 5.36
C SER A 52 -0.96 -2.34 5.59
N SER A 53 -0.02 -1.54 5.07
CA SER A 53 1.42 -1.70 5.30
C SER A 53 1.82 -1.48 6.75
N ARG A 54 0.94 -0.85 7.56
CA ARG A 54 1.18 -0.48 8.96
C ARG A 54 2.43 0.40 9.07
N THR A 55 2.58 1.31 8.12
CA THR A 55 3.62 2.33 8.10
C THR A 55 3.05 3.76 8.13
N PRO A 56 1.96 4.06 8.87
CA PRO A 56 1.63 5.46 9.07
C PRO A 56 2.80 6.11 9.82
N ILE A 57 3.22 7.26 9.34
CA ILE A 57 4.10 8.17 10.05
C ILE A 57 3.31 8.56 11.30
N ASP A 58 3.72 8.00 12.43
CA ASP A 58 3.25 8.45 13.71
C ASP A 58 3.58 9.94 13.81
N PRO A 59 2.64 10.83 14.19
CA PRO A 59 2.96 12.22 14.50
C PRO A 59 4.14 12.35 15.48
N ASP A 60 4.38 11.35 16.35
CA ASP A 60 5.54 11.30 17.25
C ASP A 60 6.87 11.03 16.51
N HIS A 61 6.85 10.43 15.33
CA HIS A 61 8.04 10.14 14.52
C HIS A 61 8.54 11.34 13.71
N ILE A 62 7.70 12.37 13.49
CA ILE A 62 8.11 13.61 12.81
C ILE A 62 9.04 14.43 13.73
N CYS A 63 8.93 14.29 15.05
CA CYS A 63 9.72 15.03 16.02
C CYS A 63 11.05 14.35 16.43
N SER A 64 11.33 13.11 16.03
CA SER A 64 12.51 12.39 16.52
C SER A 64 13.82 12.67 15.77
N SER A 65 13.76 13.35 14.61
CA SER A 65 14.95 13.56 13.75
C SER A 65 15.42 15.02 13.60
N SER A 66 14.76 16.01 14.23
CA SER A 66 15.21 17.42 14.13
C SER A 66 15.27 18.23 15.42
N CYS A 67 14.91 17.67 16.58
CA CYS A 67 15.02 18.39 17.85
C CYS A 67 16.22 17.89 18.66
N ARG A 68 17.41 18.38 18.34
CA ARG A 68 18.56 18.41 19.28
C ARG A 68 19.02 19.87 19.43
N PRO A 69 19.02 20.45 20.65
CA PRO A 69 19.97 21.50 21.01
C PRO A 69 21.40 20.96 21.03
#